data_AF-A0A0L0F806-F1
#
_entry.id   AF-A0A0L0F806-F1
#
_cell.length_a   1.000
_cell.length_b   1.000
_cell.length_c   1.000
_cell.angle_alpha   90.00
_cell.angle_beta   90.00
_cell.angle_gamma   90.00
#
_symmetry.space_group_name_H-M   'P 1'
#
loop_
_entity.id
_entity.type
_entity.pdbx_description
1 polymer ?
#
loop_
_entity_poly.entity_id
_entity_poly.type
_entity_poly.pdbx_seq_one_letter_code
_entity_poly.pdbx_strand_id
1 'polypeptide(L)'
;MSDKGDKKASDTDFRRKWDEDEYKQKARDREDDAENPKQYVKPVERDLLRQRDYTVDLDSNLGKTQVVTADTAAAQSGGYYCDVCDCVLKDSTNFLDHINGKK
;
A
#
# COMPACT_ATOMS: atom_id res chain seq x y z
N MET A 1 41.96 -58.44 30.97
CA MET A 1 40.59 -58.35 31.50
C MET A 1 40.43 -56.93 32.02
N SER A 2 40.23 -55.94 31.15
CA SER A 2 38.98 -55.55 30.47
C SER A 2 38.17 -54.54 31.29
N ASP A 3 38.18 -53.32 30.76
CA ASP A 3 37.13 -52.28 30.71
C ASP A 3 36.22 -52.00 31.91
N LYS A 4 36.20 -50.74 32.33
CA LYS A 4 35.07 -49.82 32.02
C LYS A 4 35.38 -48.39 32.45
N GLY A 5 35.38 -47.48 31.49
CA GLY A 5 35.31 -46.04 31.72
C GLY A 5 33.87 -45.61 31.99
N ASP A 6 33.67 -44.92 33.11
CA ASP A 6 32.40 -44.29 33.47
C ASP A 6 32.17 -43.03 32.62
N LYS A 7 31.38 -43.19 31.55
CA LYS A 7 30.74 -42.07 30.83
C LYS A 7 29.73 -41.43 31.76
N LYS A 8 30.07 -40.28 32.37
CA LYS A 8 29.06 -39.44 33.03
C LYS A 8 28.10 -38.88 31.98
N ALA A 9 26.86 -39.31 32.06
CA ALA A 9 25.75 -38.85 31.24
C ALA A 9 25.53 -37.35 31.41
N SER A 10 25.38 -36.63 30.30
CA SER A 10 25.01 -35.22 30.24
C SER A 10 23.54 -35.01 30.58
N ASP A 11 23.16 -35.25 31.84
CA ASP A 11 21.81 -35.05 32.39
C ASP A 11 21.59 -33.58 32.81
N THR A 12 21.80 -32.65 31.88
CA THR A 12 21.37 -31.24 32.04
C THR A 12 20.99 -30.59 30.71
N ASP A 13 20.84 -31.36 29.62
CA ASP A 13 20.56 -30.82 28.28
C ASP A 13 19.12 -30.31 28.10
N PHE A 14 18.22 -30.65 29.02
CA PHE A 14 16.85 -30.10 29.06
C PHE A 14 16.78 -28.64 29.53
N ARG A 15 17.87 -28.07 30.04
CA ARG A 15 17.93 -26.67 30.47
C ARG A 15 18.27 -25.79 29.25
N ARG A 16 17.43 -24.79 28.98
CA ARG A 16 17.74 -23.75 27.97
C ARG A 16 19.08 -23.12 28.31
N LYS A 17 20.10 -23.46 27.53
CA LYS A 17 21.41 -22.82 27.56
C LYS A 17 21.23 -21.45 26.92
N TRP A 18 21.61 -20.40 27.62
CA TRP A 18 21.67 -19.08 27.01
C TRP A 18 22.76 -19.11 25.94
N ASP A 19 22.38 -18.82 24.71
CA ASP A 19 23.31 -18.72 23.59
C ASP A 19 23.90 -17.30 23.59
N GLU A 20 25.14 -17.17 24.05
CA GLU A 20 25.78 -15.87 24.25
C GLU A 20 25.92 -15.08 22.93
N ASP A 21 26.01 -15.75 21.79
CA ASP A 21 26.08 -15.13 20.47
C ASP A 21 24.71 -14.57 20.04
N GLU A 22 23.60 -15.30 20.26
CA GLU A 22 22.24 -14.80 19.98
C GLU A 22 21.94 -13.53 20.78
N TYR A 23 22.32 -13.52 22.07
CA TYR A 23 22.08 -12.36 22.92
C TYR A 23 22.98 -11.17 22.60
N LYS A 24 24.22 -11.40 22.15
CA LYS A 24 25.09 -10.33 21.62
C LYS A 24 24.55 -9.72 20.34
N GLN A 25 24.06 -10.56 19.40
CA GLN A 25 23.42 -10.07 18.18
C GLN A 25 22.18 -9.25 18.50
N LYS A 26 21.31 -9.76 19.39
CA LYS A 26 20.10 -9.05 19.82
C LYS A 26 20.38 -7.73 20.55
N ALA A 27 21.49 -7.65 21.28
CA ALA A 27 21.93 -6.40 21.89
C ALA A 27 22.38 -5.39 20.82
N ARG A 28 23.16 -5.84 19.82
CA ARG A 28 23.60 -5.00 18.70
C ARG A 28 22.42 -4.52 17.84
N ASP A 29 21.46 -5.40 17.54
CA ASP A 29 20.27 -5.03 16.76
C ASP A 29 19.41 -3.98 17.50
N ARG A 30 19.39 -4.02 18.84
CA ARG A 30 18.71 -3.03 19.67
C ARG A 30 19.45 -1.70 19.73
N GLU A 31 20.78 -1.72 19.66
CA GLU A 31 21.60 -0.51 19.54
C GLU A 31 21.45 0.13 18.15
N ASP A 32 21.41 -0.68 17.07
CA ASP A 32 21.25 -0.21 15.69
C ASP A 32 19.85 0.41 15.44
N ASP A 33 18.78 -0.20 15.97
CA ASP A 33 17.41 0.36 15.88
C ASP A 33 17.25 1.63 16.74
N ALA A 34 18.08 1.81 17.78
CA ALA A 34 18.11 3.01 18.61
C ALA A 34 18.95 4.15 17.99
N GLU A 35 20.05 3.84 17.30
CA GLU A 35 20.87 4.82 16.58
C GLU A 35 20.24 5.26 15.25
N ASN A 36 19.52 4.36 14.59
CA ASN A 36 18.78 4.64 13.37
C ASN A 36 17.29 4.37 13.59
N PRO A 37 16.57 5.26 14.32
CA PRO A 37 15.14 5.16 14.44
C PRO A 37 14.58 5.23 13.03
N LYS A 38 14.15 4.07 12.49
CA LYS A 38 13.54 3.92 11.16
C LYS A 38 12.72 5.16 10.90
N GLN A 39 13.16 5.98 9.94
CA GLN A 39 12.62 7.31 9.68
C GLN A 39 11.11 7.28 9.88
N TYR A 40 10.65 7.85 10.99
CA TYR A 40 9.23 7.95 11.28
C TYR A 40 8.69 8.85 10.18
N VAL A 41 8.13 8.22 9.15
CA VAL A 41 7.49 8.94 8.05
C VAL A 41 6.35 9.68 8.70
N LYS A 42 6.57 10.98 8.92
CA LYS A 42 5.60 11.87 9.56
C LYS A 42 4.27 11.64 8.84
N PRO A 43 3.19 11.27 9.53
CA PRO A 43 1.90 11.05 8.90
C PRO A 43 1.58 12.25 8.02
N VAL A 44 1.35 12.02 6.73
CA VAL A 44 1.08 13.09 5.77
C VAL A 44 -0.17 13.81 6.27
N GLU A 45 0.01 15.03 6.79
CA GLU A 45 -1.08 15.93 7.14
C GLU A 45 -1.77 16.29 5.84
N ARG A 46 -2.92 15.65 5.59
CA ARG A 46 -3.75 15.96 4.44
C ARG A 46 -4.25 17.40 4.59
N ASP A 47 -4.01 18.22 3.58
CA ASP A 47 -4.49 19.60 3.56
C ASP A 47 -6.02 19.65 3.77
N LEU A 48 -6.46 20.77 4.36
CA LEU A 48 -7.88 21.10 4.53
C LEU A 48 -8.62 20.98 3.19
N LEU A 49 -9.89 20.56 3.27
CA LEU A 49 -10.77 20.29 2.14
C LEU A 49 -10.80 21.50 1.17
N ARG A 50 -10.02 21.42 0.09
CA ARG A 50 -10.01 22.44 -0.96
C ARG A 50 -11.21 22.23 -1.87
N GLN A 51 -11.92 23.32 -2.15
CA GLN A 51 -12.92 23.34 -3.21
C GLN A 51 -12.22 23.15 -4.57
N ARG A 52 -12.88 22.47 -5.52
CA ARG A 52 -12.33 22.28 -6.87
C ARG A 52 -12.25 23.62 -7.61
N ASP A 53 -11.11 23.87 -8.26
CA ASP A 53 -10.83 25.08 -9.03
C ASP A 53 -11.32 25.01 -10.49
N TYR A 54 -11.75 23.84 -10.97
CA TYR A 54 -12.22 23.64 -12.34
C TYR A 54 -13.70 23.27 -12.40
N THR A 55 -14.40 23.86 -13.37
CA THR A 55 -15.78 23.51 -13.72
C THR A 55 -15.78 22.27 -14.60
N VAL A 56 -16.64 21.32 -14.29
CA VAL A 56 -16.81 20.10 -15.09
C VAL A 56 -17.80 20.41 -16.21
N ASP A 57 -17.33 20.45 -17.46
CA ASP A 57 -18.15 20.78 -18.62
C ASP A 57 -18.94 19.57 -19.12
N LEU A 58 -20.18 19.42 -18.61
CA LEU A 58 -21.10 18.34 -18.99
C LEU A 58 -21.94 18.69 -20.23
N ASP A 59 -22.04 19.97 -20.56
CA ASP A 59 -22.98 20.47 -21.57
C ASP A 59 -22.42 20.43 -23.00
N SER A 60 -21.11 20.41 -23.15
CA SER A 60 -20.41 20.54 -24.44
C SER A 60 -20.67 19.41 -25.44
N ASN A 61 -21.11 18.25 -24.93
CA ASN A 61 -21.41 17.06 -25.73
C ASN A 61 -22.93 16.81 -25.87
N LEU A 62 -23.78 17.69 -25.32
CA LEU A 62 -25.22 17.58 -25.46
C LEU A 62 -25.65 17.87 -26.91
N GLY A 63 -26.49 17.00 -27.48
CA GLY A 63 -27.06 17.16 -28.82
C GLY A 63 -26.09 16.86 -29.98
N LYS A 64 -24.85 16.45 -29.71
CA LYS A 64 -23.90 16.01 -30.74
C LYS A 64 -23.95 14.50 -30.90
N THR A 65 -24.12 14.03 -32.13
CA THR A 65 -24.00 12.61 -32.47
C THR A 65 -22.59 12.33 -32.94
N GLN A 66 -21.83 11.55 -32.17
CA GLN A 66 -20.46 11.14 -32.54
C GLN A 66 -20.47 9.68 -32.98
N VAL A 67 -19.79 9.38 -34.09
CA VAL A 67 -19.58 8.01 -34.55
C VAL A 67 -18.46 7.39 -33.72
N VAL A 68 -18.79 6.37 -32.92
CA VAL A 68 -17.81 5.63 -32.12
C VAL A 68 -17.37 4.41 -32.92
N THR A 69 -16.10 4.39 -33.34
CA THR A 69 -15.44 3.21 -33.92
C THR A 69 -14.65 2.46 -32.85
N ALA A 70 -14.31 1.19 -33.09
CA ALA A 70 -13.59 0.35 -32.12
C ALA A 70 -12.21 0.91 -31.68
N ASP A 71 -11.60 1.76 -32.52
CA ASP A 71 -10.30 2.41 -32.26
C ASP A 71 -10.44 3.78 -31.58
N THR A 72 -11.66 4.25 -31.33
CA THR A 72 -11.89 5.54 -30.68
C THR A 72 -11.51 5.42 -29.21
N ALA A 73 -10.61 6.29 -28.73
CA ALA A 73 -10.18 6.30 -27.34
C ALA A 73 -11.39 6.35 -26.39
N ALA A 74 -11.34 5.65 -25.26
CA ALA A 74 -12.43 5.63 -24.28
C ALA A 74 -12.87 7.05 -23.84
N ALA A 75 -11.94 8.00 -23.83
CA ALA A 75 -12.20 9.42 -23.57
C ALA A 75 -13.06 10.14 -24.63
N GLN A 76 -13.11 9.60 -25.86
CA GLN A 76 -13.93 10.09 -26.98
C GLN A 76 -15.07 9.14 -27.33
N SER A 77 -15.16 7.98 -26.66
CA SER A 77 -16.32 7.12 -26.74
C SER A 77 -17.45 7.75 -25.93
N GLY A 78 -18.66 7.79 -26.48
CA GLY A 78 -19.79 8.52 -25.89
C GLY A 78 -19.97 8.25 -24.38
N GLY A 79 -19.90 9.31 -23.58
CA GLY A 79 -19.94 9.26 -22.13
C GLY A 79 -18.99 10.28 -21.49
N TYR A 80 -18.89 10.25 -20.16
CA TYR A 80 -17.96 11.03 -19.36
C TYR A 80 -16.78 10.15 -18.94
N TYR A 81 -15.56 10.61 -19.22
CA TYR A 81 -14.33 9.87 -18.91
C TYR A 81 -13.72 10.34 -17.60
N CYS A 82 -13.33 9.40 -16.74
CA CYS A 82 -12.59 9.70 -15.51
C CYS A 82 -11.14 9.23 -15.60
N ASP A 83 -10.19 10.17 -15.51
CA ASP A 83 -8.74 9.91 -15.57
C ASP A 83 -8.21 9.11 -14.36
N VAL A 84 -8.96 9.07 -13.25
CA VAL A 84 -8.52 8.40 -12.01
C VAL A 84 -8.79 6.90 -12.05
N CYS A 85 -9.86 6.49 -12.75
CA CYS A 85 -10.34 5.11 -12.75
C CYS A 85 -10.39 4.49 -14.15
N ASP A 86 -9.95 5.23 -15.19
CA ASP A 86 -9.97 4.81 -16.60
C ASP A 86 -11.31 4.20 -17.02
N CYS A 87 -12.41 4.79 -16.56
CA CYS A 87 -13.76 4.29 -16.81
C CYS A 87 -14.63 5.33 -17.51
N VAL A 88 -15.53 4.85 -18.38
CA VAL A 88 -16.51 5.65 -19.10
C VAL A 88 -17.85 5.55 -18.38
N LEU A 89 -18.34 6.67 -17.87
CA LEU A 89 -19.63 6.80 -17.21
C LEU A 89 -20.67 7.37 -18.16
N LYS A 90 -21.85 6.75 -18.20
CA LYS A 90 -22.88 7.08 -19.21
C LYS A 90 -23.73 8.29 -18.84
N ASP A 91 -23.83 8.59 -17.55
CA ASP A 91 -24.70 9.64 -17.02
C ASP A 91 -23.89 10.71 -16.28
N SER A 92 -24.37 11.96 -16.35
CA SER A 92 -23.72 13.10 -15.72
C SER A 92 -23.77 13.04 -14.20
N THR A 93 -24.89 12.55 -13.64
CA THR A 93 -25.06 12.38 -12.20
C THR A 93 -24.09 11.33 -11.64
N ASN A 94 -23.95 10.20 -12.34
CA ASN A 94 -23.01 9.14 -11.97
C ASN A 94 -21.54 9.60 -12.08
N PHE A 95 -21.21 10.46 -13.06
CA PHE A 95 -19.88 11.07 -13.18
C PHE A 95 -19.54 12.00 -12.02
N LEU A 96 -20.50 12.84 -11.61
CA LEU A 96 -20.34 13.72 -10.44
C LEU A 96 -20.19 12.91 -9.15
N ASP A 97 -20.99 11.86 -8.96
CA ASP A 97 -20.88 10.98 -7.80
C ASP A 97 -19.62 10.12 -7.81
N HIS A 98 -19.06 9.82 -8.99
CA HIS A 98 -17.78 9.12 -9.08
C HIS A 98 -16.60 10.02 -8.69
N ILE A 99 -16.63 11.27 -9.13
CA ILE A 99 -15.61 12.28 -8.82
C ILE A 99 -15.71 12.78 -7.37
N ASN A 100 -16.91 12.83 -6.81
CA ASN A 100 -17.17 13.25 -5.42
C ASN A 100 -17.20 12.09 -4.43
N GLY A 101 -17.44 10.87 -4.90
CA GLY A 101 -17.54 9.67 -4.09
C GLY A 101 -16.16 9.14 -3.69
N LYS A 102 -16.11 8.50 -2.52
CA LYS A 102 -14.94 7.72 -2.11
C LYS A 102 -15.04 6.34 -2.76
N LYS A 103 -14.18 6.04 -3.72
CA LYS A 103 -13.80 4.67 -4.09
C LYS A 103 -12.32 4.47 -3.84
#